data_AF-A0A812JMJ9-F1
#
_entry.id   AF-A0A812JMJ9-F1
#
_cell.length_a   1.000
_cell.length_b   1.000
_cell.length_c   1.000
_cell.angle_alpha   90.00
_cell.angle_beta   90.00
_cell.angle_gamma   90.00
#
_symmetry.space_group_name_H-M   'P 1'
#
loop_
_entity.id
_entity.type
_entity.pdbx_description
1 polymer ?
#
loop_
_entity_poly.entity_id
_entity_poly.type
_entity_poly.pdbx_seq_one_letter_code
_entity_poly.pdbx_strand_id
1 'polypeptide(L)'
;MGMTVLACGEDEPATALVPYHNDAALTKARSSADATGLLLQHGEPRVAAGVAVFGLGVVALPLLEQCSEGDSLLSEAEQRSRLGVLEPSTIAQEIQKDWGDLSAPAGSEGPDLSALQRWRDEALESVAALERRSALAFLGLGADAEPEAVHRSYKQKALSVHPDKGGSEEDFQQLQSMLERIHVPTEDETSSGGLFGMNGLLKRCKEAQQAREDAEADTLPEATKLAQRRLKLHDDAVDLWKRATEAQQQLECKSGVTLRLRLKKASGGAPPCLDLLRRHVDGFSSEVGLLAPGNAPAERLFCRFLRQGIELLAAAALADAPGALSLVAMHFTGPLVQAARKFGPCPSLERRCQALLRSLSEVPEKLDSFLSSLQEGLADREAAEWRGCDETKGGVSTTEMNNGNATHDALPTPPPTRQCPFAAAVAAAAPGTPEVEMPQPPPPPKPVEPAHALQIRSEESQLKQQPLRQRDKYQDTEDWRKLRAFCIRARFCVNFNRDSEDVRCTLPADQCGYKHACAICGAEDRGGPGAQYLSHGGWNCLQLPAWLMAHGTS
;
A
#
# COMPACT_ATOMS: atom_id res chain seq x y z
N MET A 1 24.31 -25.93 -61.62
CA MET A 1 23.60 -25.98 -60.32
C MET A 1 24.62 -26.31 -59.25
N GLY A 2 25.16 -25.29 -58.59
CA GLY A 2 26.05 -25.45 -57.44
C GLY A 2 25.48 -24.61 -56.31
N MET A 3 24.97 -25.24 -55.27
CA MET A 3 24.51 -24.56 -54.06
C MET A 3 25.74 -24.18 -53.24
N THR A 4 26.03 -22.90 -53.18
CA THR A 4 27.02 -22.33 -52.26
C THR A 4 26.35 -22.20 -50.89
N VAL A 5 26.71 -23.08 -49.97
CA VAL A 5 26.37 -22.96 -48.55
C VAL A 5 27.34 -21.96 -47.94
N LEU A 6 26.86 -20.77 -47.60
CA LEU A 6 27.59 -19.80 -46.80
C LEU A 6 27.60 -20.29 -45.35
N ALA A 7 28.75 -20.77 -44.90
CA ALA A 7 29.01 -21.03 -43.50
C ALA A 7 29.00 -19.69 -42.74
N CYS A 8 28.04 -19.52 -41.84
CA CYS A 8 28.07 -18.45 -40.84
C CYS A 8 29.24 -18.73 -39.90
N GLY A 9 30.15 -17.76 -39.79
CA GLY A 9 31.35 -17.84 -38.95
C GLY A 9 31.02 -18.04 -37.48
N GLU A 10 31.72 -18.99 -36.89
CA GLU A 10 31.78 -19.26 -35.46
C GLU A 10 32.66 -18.20 -34.76
N ASP A 11 32.25 -17.85 -33.54
CA ASP A 11 33.02 -17.23 -32.46
C ASP A 11 33.70 -15.87 -32.72
N GLU A 12 32.91 -14.79 -32.69
CA GLU A 12 33.45 -13.50 -32.24
C GLU A 12 33.74 -13.59 -30.73
N PRO A 13 34.99 -13.38 -30.27
CA PRO A 13 35.30 -13.39 -28.85
C PRO A 13 34.53 -12.25 -28.20
N ALA A 14 33.76 -12.58 -27.16
CA ALA A 14 33.06 -11.65 -26.28
C ALA A 14 33.97 -10.44 -26.01
N THR A 15 33.73 -9.37 -26.77
CA THR A 15 34.60 -8.20 -26.78
C THR A 15 34.51 -7.65 -25.37
N ALA A 16 35.63 -7.76 -24.64
CA ALA A 16 35.76 -7.24 -23.28
C ALA A 16 35.11 -5.86 -23.26
N LEU A 17 34.01 -5.74 -22.51
CA LEU A 17 33.31 -4.49 -22.27
C LEU A 17 34.37 -3.50 -21.80
N VAL A 18 34.82 -2.63 -22.72
CA VAL A 18 35.75 -1.55 -22.39
C VAL A 18 35.11 -0.81 -21.21
N PRO A 19 35.80 -0.66 -20.07
CA PRO A 19 35.25 0.05 -18.94
C PRO A 19 35.05 1.51 -19.38
N TYR A 20 33.85 1.82 -19.84
CA TYR A 20 33.45 3.16 -20.21
C TYR A 20 33.62 4.03 -18.97
N HIS A 21 34.28 5.17 -19.15
CA HIS A 21 34.59 6.13 -18.09
C HIS A 21 33.37 6.32 -17.19
N ASN A 22 33.50 5.82 -15.96
CA ASN A 22 32.59 6.12 -14.86
C ASN A 22 32.59 7.63 -14.69
N ASP A 23 31.52 8.27 -15.18
CA ASP A 23 31.24 9.66 -14.90
C ASP A 23 30.76 9.72 -13.43
N ALA A 24 31.74 9.62 -12.52
CA ALA A 24 31.54 9.45 -11.09
C ALA A 24 30.67 10.57 -10.48
N ALA A 25 30.61 11.72 -11.15
CA ALA A 25 29.77 12.86 -10.79
C ALA A 25 28.27 12.64 -11.08
N LEU A 26 27.92 11.92 -12.15
CA LEU A 26 26.52 11.59 -12.47
C LEU A 26 26.02 10.40 -11.66
N THR A 27 26.87 9.44 -11.29
CA THR A 27 26.48 8.30 -10.45
C THR A 27 26.23 8.66 -8.99
N LYS A 28 26.79 9.76 -8.48
CA LYS A 28 26.62 10.17 -7.07
C LYS A 28 25.26 10.84 -6.78
N ALA A 29 24.56 11.31 -7.81
CA ALA A 29 23.22 11.91 -7.73
C ALA A 29 22.10 10.95 -8.17
N ARG A 30 22.39 9.64 -8.21
CA ARG A 30 21.53 8.58 -8.76
C ARG A 30 21.30 7.46 -7.74
N SER A 31 21.35 7.77 -6.45
CA SER A 31 21.04 6.75 -5.46
C SER A 31 19.53 6.48 -5.50
N SER A 32 19.12 5.22 -5.38
CA SER A 32 17.69 4.85 -5.22
C SER A 32 17.01 5.66 -4.10
N ALA A 33 17.78 6.03 -3.08
CA ALA A 33 17.37 6.92 -2.00
C ALA A 33 16.87 8.29 -2.49
N ASP A 34 17.41 8.81 -3.59
CA ASP A 34 16.97 10.09 -4.17
C ASP A 34 15.56 9.97 -4.78
N ALA A 35 15.26 8.88 -5.49
CA ALA A 35 13.95 8.67 -6.10
C ALA A 35 12.86 8.39 -5.04
N THR A 36 13.18 7.54 -4.06
CA THR A 36 12.29 7.28 -2.91
C THR A 36 12.05 8.56 -2.13
N GLY A 37 13.09 9.31 -1.77
CA GLY A 37 12.98 10.58 -1.06
C GLY A 37 12.09 11.60 -1.77
N LEU A 38 12.21 11.71 -3.09
CA LEU A 38 11.37 12.61 -3.89
C LEU A 38 9.88 12.22 -3.86
N LEU A 39 9.56 10.93 -3.93
CA LEU A 39 8.17 10.47 -3.80
C LEU A 39 7.65 10.68 -2.39
N LEU A 40 8.46 10.42 -1.36
CA LEU A 40 8.08 10.68 0.02
C LEU A 40 7.80 12.16 0.25
N GLN A 41 8.58 13.07 -0.33
CA GLN A 41 8.46 14.52 -0.16
C GLN A 41 7.39 15.18 -1.05
N HIS A 42 7.22 14.71 -2.29
CA HIS A 42 6.41 15.39 -3.30
C HIS A 42 5.35 14.52 -3.97
N GLY A 43 5.43 13.20 -3.84
CA GLY A 43 4.45 12.28 -4.40
C GLY A 43 3.05 12.45 -3.81
N GLU A 44 2.04 11.93 -4.48
CA GLU A 44 0.68 11.82 -3.91
C GLU A 44 0.71 11.07 -2.56
N PRO A 45 -0.06 11.50 -1.54
CA PRO A 45 -0.03 10.88 -0.21
C PRO A 45 -0.15 9.34 -0.23
N ARG A 46 -1.08 8.80 -1.02
CA ARG A 46 -1.26 7.36 -1.18
C ARG A 46 -0.03 6.67 -1.77
N VAL A 47 0.56 7.26 -2.80
CA VAL A 47 1.80 6.77 -3.41
C VAL A 47 2.96 6.81 -2.42
N ALA A 48 3.10 7.92 -1.69
CA ALA A 48 4.15 8.10 -0.71
C ALA A 48 4.04 7.07 0.43
N ALA A 49 2.83 6.75 0.90
CA ALA A 49 2.61 5.69 1.89
C ALA A 49 2.98 4.29 1.36
N GLY A 50 2.57 3.96 0.13
CA GLY A 50 2.97 2.71 -0.50
C GLY A 50 4.48 2.59 -0.64
N VAL A 51 5.15 3.63 -1.14
CA VAL A 51 6.61 3.66 -1.30
C VAL A 51 7.34 3.66 0.04
N ALA A 52 6.79 4.28 1.09
CA ALA A 52 7.40 4.27 2.41
C ALA A 52 7.50 2.85 3.01
N VAL A 53 6.52 2.00 2.73
CA VAL A 53 6.45 0.64 3.28
C VAL A 53 7.06 -0.39 2.34
N PHE A 54 6.80 -0.29 1.03
CA PHE A 54 7.20 -1.32 0.05
C PHE A 54 8.42 -0.93 -0.80
N GLY A 55 8.96 0.27 -0.61
CA GLY A 55 10.01 0.83 -1.46
C GLY A 55 9.53 1.09 -2.89
N LEU A 56 10.48 1.34 -3.80
CA LEU A 56 10.20 1.51 -5.22
C LEU A 56 9.96 0.18 -5.97
N GLY A 57 10.26 -0.96 -5.34
CA GLY A 57 10.09 -2.27 -5.98
C GLY A 57 8.65 -2.58 -6.39
N VAL A 58 7.66 -2.10 -5.64
CA VAL A 58 6.21 -2.29 -5.91
C VAL A 58 5.79 -1.78 -7.29
N VAL A 59 6.59 -0.89 -7.87
CA VAL A 59 6.28 -0.14 -9.09
C VAL A 59 7.33 -0.33 -10.16
N ALA A 60 8.61 -0.48 -9.78
CA ALA A 60 9.70 -0.72 -10.72
C ALA A 60 9.78 -2.18 -11.20
N LEU A 61 9.36 -3.17 -10.41
CA LEU A 61 9.41 -4.58 -10.83
C LEU A 61 8.48 -4.86 -12.02
N PRO A 62 7.20 -4.41 -12.04
CA PRO A 62 6.34 -4.58 -13.20
C PRO A 62 6.88 -3.91 -14.48
N LEU A 63 7.60 -2.79 -14.35
CA LEU A 63 8.27 -2.14 -15.49
C LEU A 63 9.38 -3.02 -16.08
N LEU A 64 10.18 -3.65 -15.21
CA LEU A 64 11.29 -4.51 -15.62
C LEU A 64 10.80 -5.78 -16.31
N GLU A 65 9.79 -6.44 -15.74
CA GLU A 65 9.21 -7.67 -16.28
C GLU A 65 8.66 -7.48 -17.70
N GLN A 66 7.97 -6.37 -17.95
CA GLN A 66 7.43 -6.07 -19.29
C GLN A 66 8.52 -5.69 -20.31
N CYS A 67 9.67 -5.19 -19.86
CA CYS A 67 10.77 -4.78 -20.74
C CYS A 67 11.82 -5.89 -21.00
N SER A 68 11.78 -6.98 -20.23
CA SER A 68 12.61 -8.18 -20.41
C SER A 68 11.87 -9.21 -21.28
N GLU A 69 12.13 -9.25 -22.59
CA GLU A 69 11.62 -10.32 -23.48
C GLU A 69 12.43 -11.62 -23.30
N GLY A 70 12.53 -12.15 -22.08
CA GLY A 70 13.25 -13.40 -21.76
C GLY A 70 14.68 -13.22 -21.26
N ASP A 71 15.31 -12.07 -21.51
CA ASP A 71 16.59 -11.69 -20.90
C ASP A 71 16.35 -10.67 -19.78
N SER A 72 16.71 -11.06 -18.55
CA SER A 72 16.58 -10.17 -17.40
C SER A 72 17.48 -8.95 -17.57
N LEU A 73 16.87 -7.76 -17.62
CA LEU A 73 17.56 -6.47 -17.76
C LEU A 73 18.55 -6.20 -16.61
N LEU A 74 18.22 -6.71 -15.44
CA LEU A 74 18.99 -6.63 -14.21
C LEU A 74 19.18 -8.04 -13.66
N SER A 75 20.31 -8.34 -13.03
CA SER A 75 20.39 -9.58 -12.25
C SER A 75 19.45 -9.50 -11.05
N GLU A 76 19.00 -10.66 -10.55
CA GLU A 76 18.16 -10.73 -9.33
C GLU A 76 18.83 -10.02 -8.14
N ALA A 77 20.16 -10.15 -8.01
CA ALA A 77 20.94 -9.42 -7.01
C ALA A 77 20.91 -7.89 -7.21
N GLU A 78 20.95 -7.42 -8.47
CA GLU A 78 20.85 -6.00 -8.79
C GLU A 78 19.44 -5.46 -8.56
N GLN A 79 18.39 -6.23 -8.89
CA GLN A 79 17.01 -5.89 -8.54
C GLN A 79 16.87 -5.72 -7.03
N ARG A 80 17.32 -6.69 -6.24
CA ARG A 80 17.29 -6.63 -4.77
C ARG A 80 18.08 -5.45 -4.20
N SER A 81 19.24 -5.16 -4.77
CA SER A 81 20.09 -4.06 -4.31
C SER A 81 19.50 -2.67 -4.56
N ARG A 82 18.57 -2.54 -5.51
CA ARG A 82 18.09 -1.25 -6.01
C ARG A 82 16.65 -0.96 -5.67
N LEU A 83 15.82 -1.99 -5.76
CA LEU A 83 14.38 -1.90 -5.65
C LEU A 83 13.87 -2.33 -4.27
N GLY A 84 14.75 -2.88 -3.43
CA GLY A 84 14.44 -3.36 -2.09
C GLY A 84 14.83 -4.82 -1.91
N VAL A 85 15.20 -5.17 -0.68
CA VAL A 85 15.70 -6.51 -0.33
C VAL A 85 14.66 -7.60 -0.53
N LEU A 86 13.37 -7.27 -0.34
CA LEU A 86 12.24 -8.17 -0.43
C LEU A 86 11.28 -7.77 -1.54
N GLU A 87 10.59 -8.76 -2.09
CA GLU A 87 9.51 -8.53 -3.01
C GLU A 87 8.31 -7.90 -2.28
N PRO A 88 7.69 -6.84 -2.83
CA PRO A 88 6.51 -6.18 -2.26
C PRO A 88 5.37 -7.14 -1.90
N SER A 89 5.14 -8.16 -2.71
CA SER A 89 4.14 -9.20 -2.48
C SER A 89 4.43 -10.02 -1.21
N THR A 90 5.71 -10.30 -0.93
CA THR A 90 6.15 -11.01 0.29
C THR A 90 5.89 -10.17 1.53
N ILE A 91 6.15 -8.86 1.47
CA ILE A 91 5.89 -7.94 2.57
C ILE A 91 4.38 -7.80 2.80
N ALA A 92 3.58 -7.65 1.73
CA ALA A 92 2.13 -7.59 1.81
C ALA A 92 1.54 -8.86 2.45
N GLN A 93 2.02 -10.03 2.04
CA GLN A 93 1.64 -11.30 2.66
C GLN A 93 2.05 -11.36 4.13
N GLU A 94 3.24 -10.88 4.50
CA GLU A 94 3.63 -10.85 5.92
C GLU A 94 2.70 -9.94 6.72
N ILE A 95 2.34 -8.76 6.21
CA ILE A 95 1.39 -7.82 6.85
C ILE A 95 -0.02 -8.44 6.99
N GLN A 96 -0.44 -9.27 6.04
CA GLN A 96 -1.76 -9.90 6.00
C GLN A 96 -1.87 -11.21 6.78
N LYS A 97 -0.74 -11.82 7.21
CA LYS A 97 -0.78 -13.09 7.95
C LYS A 97 -1.54 -12.97 9.27
N ASP A 98 -2.26 -14.03 9.61
CA ASP A 98 -2.87 -14.17 10.93
C ASP A 98 -1.84 -14.66 11.95
N TRP A 99 -2.04 -14.31 13.21
CA TRP A 99 -1.19 -14.77 14.32
C TRP A 99 -1.04 -16.30 14.38
N GLY A 100 -2.11 -17.02 14.01
CA GLY A 100 -2.12 -18.48 13.96
C GLY A 100 -1.12 -19.05 12.95
N ASP A 101 -0.97 -18.39 11.80
CA ASP A 101 -0.09 -18.83 10.72
C ASP A 101 1.39 -18.61 11.04
N LEU A 102 1.70 -17.62 11.89
CA LEU A 102 3.06 -17.33 12.34
C LEU A 102 3.57 -18.36 13.35
N SER A 103 2.67 -19.07 14.03
CA SER A 103 2.98 -20.06 15.06
C SER A 103 3.27 -21.46 14.49
N ALA A 104 3.03 -21.68 13.18
CA ALA A 104 3.30 -22.96 12.55
C ALA A 104 4.82 -23.28 12.58
N PRO A 105 5.21 -24.53 12.90
CA PRO A 105 6.62 -24.92 12.95
C PRO A 105 7.28 -24.65 11.59
N ALA A 106 8.53 -24.18 11.62
CA ALA A 106 9.31 -23.63 10.50
C ALA A 106 9.66 -24.62 9.36
N GLY A 107 8.78 -25.57 9.06
CA GLY A 107 8.93 -26.52 7.96
C GLY A 107 8.58 -25.94 6.58
N SER A 108 8.06 -24.71 6.49
CA SER A 108 7.89 -23.99 5.23
C SER A 108 9.04 -23.01 5.02
N GLU A 109 9.53 -22.89 3.79
CA GLU A 109 10.52 -21.91 3.33
C GLU A 109 9.95 -20.49 3.52
N GLY A 110 10.01 -19.99 4.75
CA GLY A 110 9.62 -18.63 5.08
C GLY A 110 10.61 -17.63 4.47
N PRO A 111 10.20 -16.35 4.36
CA PRO A 111 11.13 -15.30 3.97
C PRO A 111 12.34 -15.27 4.90
N ASP A 112 13.51 -15.02 4.32
CA ASP A 112 14.75 -14.83 5.08
C ASP A 112 14.54 -13.72 6.13
N LEU A 113 14.62 -14.07 7.41
CA LEU A 113 14.44 -13.12 8.51
C LEU A 113 15.43 -11.96 8.44
N SER A 114 16.62 -12.18 7.91
CA SER A 114 17.61 -11.12 7.73
C SER A 114 17.19 -10.12 6.64
N ALA A 115 16.45 -10.59 5.64
CA ALA A 115 15.87 -9.74 4.60
C ALA A 115 14.70 -8.92 5.14
N LEU A 116 13.80 -9.53 5.93
CA LEU A 116 12.72 -8.82 6.63
C LEU A 116 13.25 -7.76 7.60
N GLN A 117 14.30 -8.11 8.34
CA GLN A 117 14.97 -7.19 9.25
C GLN A 117 15.52 -5.95 8.54
N ARG A 118 16.27 -6.14 7.43
CA ARG A 118 16.78 -5.02 6.61
C ARG A 118 15.66 -4.18 6.01
N TRP A 119 14.64 -4.84 5.46
CA TRP A 119 13.45 -4.15 4.94
C TRP A 119 12.79 -3.27 6.02
N ARG A 120 12.61 -3.80 7.23
CA ARG A 120 12.00 -3.05 8.34
C ARG A 120 12.81 -1.79 8.65
N ASP A 121 14.13 -1.89 8.71
CA ASP A 121 14.99 -0.75 9.01
C ASP A 121 14.89 0.34 7.91
N GLU A 122 14.86 -0.04 6.64
CA GLU A 122 14.64 0.87 5.50
C GLU A 122 13.23 1.51 5.52
N ALA A 123 12.19 0.72 5.86
CA ALA A 123 10.82 1.18 5.96
C ALA A 123 10.62 2.13 7.16
N LEU A 124 11.31 1.91 8.29
CA LEU A 124 11.28 2.80 9.45
C LEU A 124 11.76 4.21 9.09
N GLU A 125 12.88 4.32 8.36
CA GLU A 125 13.41 5.61 7.90
C GLU A 125 12.45 6.28 6.92
N SER A 126 11.89 5.52 6.00
CA SER A 126 10.98 6.03 4.96
C SER A 126 9.64 6.49 5.55
N VAL A 127 9.07 5.74 6.49
CA VAL A 127 7.84 6.11 7.21
C VAL A 127 8.10 7.35 8.09
N ALA A 128 9.25 7.44 8.76
CA ALA A 128 9.60 8.64 9.53
C ALA A 128 9.70 9.90 8.63
N ALA A 129 10.26 9.78 7.42
CA ALA A 129 10.28 10.86 6.45
C ALA A 129 8.87 11.27 5.99
N LEU A 130 7.96 10.32 5.79
CA LEU A 130 6.56 10.58 5.47
C LEU A 130 5.80 11.27 6.62
N GLU A 131 6.00 10.81 7.85
CA GLU A 131 5.43 11.43 9.06
C GLU A 131 5.95 12.86 9.27
N ARG A 132 7.24 13.10 9.00
CA ARG A 132 7.80 14.46 9.00
C ARG A 132 7.11 15.34 7.97
N ARG A 133 6.87 14.84 6.76
CA ARG A 133 6.12 15.57 5.72
C ARG A 133 4.68 15.86 6.16
N SER A 134 3.98 14.90 6.76
CA SER A 134 2.61 15.12 7.24
C SER A 134 2.57 16.18 8.35
N ALA A 135 3.55 16.18 9.25
CA ALA A 135 3.69 17.18 10.30
C ALA A 135 4.02 18.59 9.75
N LEU A 136 4.89 18.70 8.74
CA LEU A 136 5.15 19.97 8.05
C LEU A 136 3.89 20.51 7.36
N ALA A 137 3.14 19.63 6.67
CA ALA A 137 1.88 19.99 6.04
C ALA A 137 0.83 20.45 7.08
N PHE A 138 0.79 19.81 8.25
CA PHE A 138 -0.07 20.23 9.37
C PHE A 138 0.25 21.67 9.83
N LEU A 139 1.51 22.10 9.79
CA LEU A 139 1.93 23.48 10.05
C LEU A 139 1.74 24.43 8.86
N GLY A 140 1.16 23.97 7.75
CA GLY A 140 0.99 24.78 6.55
C GLY A 140 2.28 25.02 5.76
N LEU A 141 3.27 24.15 5.94
CA LEU A 141 4.62 24.27 5.37
C LEU A 141 4.85 23.21 4.28
N GLY A 142 5.78 23.49 3.36
CA GLY A 142 6.26 22.53 2.37
C GLY A 142 7.27 21.54 2.95
N ALA A 143 7.61 20.49 2.20
CA ALA A 143 8.61 19.49 2.60
C ALA A 143 10.01 20.11 2.82
N ASP A 144 10.33 21.17 2.08
CA ASP A 144 11.62 21.88 2.11
C ASP A 144 11.62 23.08 3.06
N ALA A 145 10.72 23.09 4.06
CA ALA A 145 10.59 24.25 4.94
C ALA A 145 11.79 24.37 5.91
N GLU A 146 12.38 25.55 5.92
CA GLU A 146 13.48 25.89 6.83
C GLU A 146 13.08 25.80 8.32
N PRO A 147 14.00 25.43 9.23
CA PRO A 147 13.71 25.32 10.67
C PRO A 147 13.11 26.58 11.29
N GLU A 148 13.52 27.76 10.82
CA GLU A 148 12.96 29.04 11.27
C GLU A 148 11.49 29.22 10.87
N ALA A 149 11.10 28.72 9.70
CA ALA A 149 9.71 28.74 9.25
C ALA A 149 8.86 27.78 10.08
N VAL A 150 9.39 26.59 10.41
CA VAL A 150 8.77 25.62 11.32
C VAL A 150 8.48 26.27 12.68
N HIS A 151 9.50 26.87 13.30
CA HIS A 151 9.37 27.47 14.62
C HIS A 151 8.40 28.67 14.64
N ARG A 152 8.41 29.52 13.60
CA ARG A 152 7.44 30.61 13.46
C ARG A 152 6.01 30.10 13.31
N SER A 153 5.79 29.11 12.43
CA SER A 153 4.45 28.54 12.22
C SER A 153 3.94 27.84 13.48
N TYR A 154 4.80 27.05 14.15
CA TYR A 154 4.48 26.41 15.42
C TYR A 154 4.05 27.44 16.48
N LYS A 155 4.82 28.52 16.68
CA LYS A 155 4.47 29.57 17.65
C LYS A 155 3.11 30.21 17.35
N GLN A 156 2.84 30.51 16.09
CA GLN A 156 1.57 31.08 15.68
C GLN A 156 0.41 30.12 15.95
N LYS A 157 0.57 28.84 15.58
CA LYS A 157 -0.46 27.82 15.78
C LYS A 157 -0.67 27.51 17.27
N ALA A 158 0.41 27.40 18.04
CA ALA A 158 0.39 27.20 19.49
C ALA A 158 -0.41 28.30 20.19
N LEU A 159 -0.21 29.57 19.83
CA LEU A 159 -1.01 30.67 20.38
C LEU A 159 -2.50 30.61 20.01
N SER A 160 -2.86 29.96 18.90
CA SER A 160 -4.27 29.81 18.49
C SER A 160 -4.97 28.62 19.15
N VAL A 161 -4.24 27.54 19.43
CA VAL A 161 -4.79 26.31 20.03
C VAL A 161 -4.51 26.18 21.52
N HIS A 162 -3.91 27.19 22.16
CA HIS A 162 -3.60 27.13 23.59
C HIS A 162 -4.88 27.08 24.44
N PRO A 163 -4.97 26.22 25.47
CA PRO A 163 -6.14 26.13 26.35
C PRO A 163 -6.54 27.47 26.99
N ASP A 164 -5.58 28.26 27.47
CA ASP A 164 -5.84 29.60 28.05
C ASP A 164 -6.45 30.61 27.07
N LYS A 165 -6.34 30.36 25.76
CA LYS A 165 -6.93 31.18 24.70
C LYS A 165 -8.21 30.58 24.10
N GLY A 166 -8.73 29.52 24.72
CA GLY A 166 -9.95 28.83 24.31
C GLY A 166 -9.73 27.71 23.29
N GLY A 167 -8.50 27.26 23.07
CA GLY A 167 -8.21 26.04 22.30
C GLY A 167 -8.48 24.77 23.11
N SER A 168 -8.58 23.61 22.44
CA SER A 168 -8.69 22.32 23.12
C SER A 168 -7.31 21.82 23.57
N GLU A 169 -7.28 21.06 24.67
CA GLU A 169 -6.04 20.43 25.13
C GLU A 169 -5.55 19.39 24.11
N GLU A 170 -6.48 18.69 23.47
CA GLU A 170 -6.23 17.69 22.44
C GLU A 170 -5.54 18.31 21.20
N ASP A 171 -5.99 19.47 20.73
CA ASP A 171 -5.37 20.16 19.58
C ASP A 171 -3.95 20.62 19.93
N PHE A 172 -3.73 21.05 21.17
CA PHE A 172 -2.41 21.45 21.64
C PHE A 172 -1.45 20.27 21.76
N GLN A 173 -1.91 19.14 22.32
CA GLN A 173 -1.15 17.88 22.38
C GLN A 173 -0.84 17.36 20.97
N GLN A 174 -1.81 17.43 20.05
CA GLN A 174 -1.59 17.07 18.65
C GLN A 174 -0.50 17.96 18.01
N LEU A 175 -0.54 19.27 18.24
CA LEU A 175 0.47 20.20 17.75
C LEU A 175 1.87 19.87 18.31
N GLN A 176 1.98 19.48 19.58
CA GLN A 176 3.25 19.03 20.17
C GLN A 176 3.76 17.76 19.49
N SER A 177 2.89 16.75 19.31
CA SER A 177 3.25 15.51 18.63
C SER A 177 3.73 15.75 17.19
N MET A 178 3.11 16.68 16.46
CA MET A 178 3.58 17.06 15.12
C MET A 178 4.96 17.73 15.16
N LEU A 179 5.22 18.59 16.14
CA LEU A 179 6.54 19.21 16.29
C LEU A 179 7.63 18.17 16.58
N GLU A 180 7.34 17.17 17.40
CA GLU A 180 8.27 16.07 17.70
C GLU A 180 8.64 15.28 16.44
N ARG A 181 7.68 14.99 15.56
CA ARG A 181 7.93 14.30 14.28
C ARG A 181 8.83 15.09 13.33
N ILE A 182 8.85 16.42 13.43
CA ILE A 182 9.69 17.27 12.57
C ILE A 182 11.15 17.28 13.02
N HIS A 183 11.39 17.18 14.34
CA HIS A 183 12.73 17.19 14.90
C HIS A 183 13.42 15.84 14.66
N VAL A 184 14.18 15.76 13.56
CA VAL A 184 15.16 14.69 13.40
C VAL A 184 16.31 15.01 14.35
N PRO A 185 16.64 14.13 15.31
CA PRO A 185 17.75 14.37 16.21
C PRO A 185 19.02 14.55 15.36
N THR A 186 19.60 15.74 15.42
CA THR A 186 20.89 15.98 14.78
C THR A 186 21.99 15.40 15.68
N GLU A 187 23.04 14.83 15.09
CA GLU A 187 24.13 14.20 15.85
C GLU A 187 24.84 15.19 16.81
N ASP A 188 24.75 16.49 16.52
CA ASP A 188 25.28 17.56 17.37
C ASP A 188 24.45 17.76 18.65
N GLU A 189 23.14 17.53 18.59
CA GLU A 189 22.24 17.62 19.75
C GLU A 189 22.35 16.40 20.67
N THR A 190 22.73 15.23 20.15
CA THR A 190 23.02 14.04 20.97
C THR A 190 24.36 14.15 21.70
N SER A 191 25.30 14.96 21.20
CA SER A 191 26.63 15.17 21.81
C SER A 191 26.62 16.25 22.90
N SER A 192 25.84 17.31 22.71
CA SER A 192 25.64 18.34 23.74
C SER A 192 24.63 17.81 24.78
N GLY A 193 25.11 17.13 25.83
CA GLY A 193 24.35 16.48 26.92
C GLY A 193 23.36 17.37 27.71
N GLY A 194 22.42 17.99 27.03
CA GLY A 194 21.32 18.76 27.56
C GLY A 194 20.36 17.84 28.29
N LEU A 195 20.22 18.06 29.59
CA LEU A 195 19.40 17.31 30.54
C LEU A 195 17.88 17.34 30.24
N PHE A 196 17.44 17.92 29.12
CA PHE A 196 16.05 18.18 28.80
C PHE A 196 15.61 17.40 27.56
N GLY A 197 15.02 16.25 27.83
CA GLY A 197 14.18 15.57 26.85
C GLY A 197 13.60 14.34 27.52
N MET A 198 12.34 14.41 27.97
CA MET A 198 11.59 13.26 28.45
C MET A 198 11.67 12.08 27.45
N ASN A 199 11.83 12.41 26.16
CA ASN A 199 12.06 11.47 25.06
C ASN A 199 13.38 10.70 25.17
N GLY A 200 14.46 11.31 25.66
CA GLY A 200 15.73 10.61 25.94
C GLY A 200 15.64 9.64 27.12
N LEU A 201 14.77 9.90 28.09
CA LEU A 201 14.45 8.94 29.16
C LEU A 201 13.54 7.83 28.66
N LEU A 202 12.50 8.15 27.89
CA LEU A 202 11.60 7.17 27.29
C LEU A 202 12.35 6.21 26.36
N LYS A 203 13.26 6.74 25.54
CA LYS A 203 14.15 5.95 24.68
C LYS A 203 15.02 5.02 25.49
N ARG A 204 15.71 5.51 26.53
CA ARG A 204 16.53 4.67 27.42
C ARG A 204 15.72 3.61 28.16
N CYS A 205 14.50 3.92 28.59
CA CYS A 205 13.59 2.92 29.19
C CYS A 205 13.19 1.85 28.18
N LYS A 206 12.84 2.23 26.95
CA LYS A 206 12.53 1.28 25.86
C LYS A 206 13.74 0.41 25.52
N GLU A 207 14.93 1.00 25.40
CA GLU A 207 16.19 0.26 25.15
C GLU A 207 16.52 -0.69 26.30
N ALA A 208 16.36 -0.26 27.56
CA ALA A 208 16.59 -1.11 28.72
C ALA A 208 15.57 -2.25 28.84
N GLN A 209 14.30 -1.99 28.50
CA GLN A 209 13.27 -3.02 28.43
C GLN A 209 13.57 -4.01 27.30
N GLN A 210 13.92 -3.51 26.11
CA GLN A 210 14.31 -4.34 24.98
C GLN A 210 15.51 -5.23 25.33
N ALA A 211 16.53 -4.68 25.98
CA ALA A 211 17.70 -5.44 26.39
C ALA A 211 17.37 -6.54 27.41
N ARG A 212 16.35 -6.35 28.25
CA ARG A 212 15.86 -7.40 29.17
C ARG A 212 15.10 -8.48 28.42
N GLU A 213 14.22 -8.10 27.50
CA GLU A 213 13.48 -9.03 26.64
C GLU A 213 14.45 -9.86 25.78
N ASP A 214 15.49 -9.23 25.22
CA ASP A 214 16.53 -9.90 24.44
C ASP A 214 17.34 -10.88 25.30
N ALA A 215 17.70 -10.49 26.53
CA ALA A 215 18.41 -11.36 27.47
C ALA A 215 17.57 -12.57 27.93
N GLU A 216 16.25 -12.39 28.10
CA GLU A 216 15.33 -13.48 28.40
C GLU A 216 15.17 -14.41 27.19
N ALA A 217 15.02 -13.83 25.99
CA ALA A 217 14.93 -14.57 24.74
C ALA A 217 16.16 -15.45 24.47
N ASP A 218 17.35 -15.02 24.92
CA ASP A 218 18.60 -15.80 24.76
C ASP A 218 18.58 -17.16 25.46
N THR A 219 17.73 -17.34 26.48
CA THR A 219 17.59 -18.63 27.20
C THR A 219 16.67 -19.64 26.53
N LEU A 220 15.89 -19.22 25.53
CA LEU A 220 14.91 -20.07 24.86
C LEU A 220 15.55 -20.99 23.80
N PRO A 221 14.88 -22.08 23.39
CA PRO A 221 15.31 -22.87 22.23
C PRO A 221 15.39 -22.01 20.95
N GLU A 222 16.39 -22.24 20.10
CA GLU A 222 16.60 -21.46 18.86
C GLU A 222 15.35 -21.40 17.96
N ALA A 223 14.59 -22.49 17.86
CA ALA A 223 13.32 -22.49 17.11
C ALA A 223 12.30 -21.49 17.68
N THR A 224 12.21 -21.39 19.01
CA THR A 224 11.34 -20.43 19.70
C THR A 224 11.84 -19.01 19.51
N LYS A 225 13.17 -18.78 19.56
CA LYS A 225 13.76 -17.45 19.29
C LYS A 225 13.44 -16.97 17.87
N LEU A 226 13.58 -17.85 16.87
CA LEU A 226 13.26 -17.52 15.48
C LEU A 226 11.78 -17.19 15.30
N ALA A 227 10.88 -17.97 15.93
CA ALA A 227 9.45 -17.69 15.91
C ALA A 227 9.12 -16.33 16.56
N GLN A 228 9.69 -16.05 17.74
CA GLN A 228 9.51 -14.75 18.43
C GLN A 228 10.06 -13.57 17.62
N ARG A 229 11.23 -13.73 16.98
CA ARG A 229 11.80 -12.68 16.11
C ARG A 229 10.91 -12.42 14.90
N ARG A 230 10.41 -13.46 14.26
CA ARG A 230 9.49 -13.31 13.13
C ARG A 230 8.20 -12.63 13.53
N LEU A 231 7.65 -13.02 14.67
CA LEU A 231 6.45 -12.42 15.26
C LEU A 231 6.63 -10.93 15.52
N LYS A 232 7.77 -10.55 16.11
CA LYS A 232 8.13 -9.14 16.30
C LYS A 232 8.23 -8.39 14.96
N LEU A 233 8.87 -8.98 13.96
CA LEU A 233 8.96 -8.38 12.61
C LEU A 233 7.59 -8.22 11.95
N HIS A 234 6.67 -9.17 12.17
CA HIS A 234 5.28 -9.05 11.73
C HIS A 234 4.57 -7.89 12.42
N ASP A 235 4.66 -7.79 13.74
CA ASP A 235 4.06 -6.69 14.50
C ASP A 235 4.61 -5.33 14.05
N ASP A 236 5.94 -5.25 13.89
CA ASP A 236 6.62 -4.07 13.33
C ASP A 236 6.10 -3.74 11.92
N ALA A 237 5.87 -4.74 11.06
CA ALA A 237 5.36 -4.54 9.71
C ALA A 237 3.93 -3.98 9.69
N VAL A 238 3.06 -4.50 10.57
CA VAL A 238 1.69 -4.01 10.73
C VAL A 238 1.68 -2.59 11.29
N ASP A 239 2.55 -2.28 12.27
CA ASP A 239 2.69 -0.94 12.82
C ASP A 239 3.17 0.08 11.78
N LEU A 240 4.19 -0.27 10.99
CA LEU A 240 4.70 0.56 9.89
C LEU A 240 3.61 0.91 8.88
N TRP A 241 2.79 -0.07 8.47
CA TRP A 241 1.69 0.17 7.56
C TRP A 241 0.61 1.09 8.16
N LYS A 242 0.26 0.90 9.44
CA LYS A 242 -0.69 1.78 10.14
C LYS A 242 -0.18 3.22 10.20
N ARG A 243 1.07 3.42 10.62
CA ARG A 243 1.72 4.73 10.69
C ARG A 243 1.78 5.42 9.33
N ALA A 244 2.14 4.69 8.27
CA ALA A 244 2.13 5.21 6.90
C ALA A 244 0.72 5.66 6.47
N THR A 245 -0.30 4.85 6.77
CA THR A 245 -1.71 5.15 6.46
C THR A 245 -2.23 6.36 7.25
N GLU A 246 -1.84 6.51 8.52
CA GLU A 246 -2.16 7.70 9.31
C GLU A 246 -1.52 8.96 8.75
N ALA A 247 -0.24 8.89 8.36
CA ALA A 247 0.46 10.01 7.73
C ALA A 247 -0.17 10.39 6.37
N GLN A 248 -0.61 9.39 5.58
CA GLN A 248 -1.39 9.61 4.36
C GLN A 248 -2.69 10.36 4.66
N GLN A 249 -3.49 9.88 5.61
CA GLN A 249 -4.77 10.51 5.97
C GLN A 249 -4.57 11.94 6.46
N GLN A 250 -3.49 12.22 7.22
CA GLN A 250 -3.14 13.57 7.66
C GLN A 250 -2.83 14.50 6.48
N LEU A 251 -2.17 13.99 5.44
CA LEU A 251 -1.88 14.74 4.21
C LEU A 251 -3.13 14.97 3.35
N GLU A 252 -4.11 14.07 3.40
CA GLU A 252 -5.38 14.18 2.67
C GLU A 252 -6.41 15.07 3.38
N CYS A 253 -6.44 15.05 4.71
CA CYS A 253 -7.35 15.86 5.54
C CYS A 253 -7.22 17.37 5.25
N LYS A 254 -8.35 18.10 5.30
CA LYS A 254 -8.65 19.49 4.82
C LYS A 254 -7.54 20.56 4.87
N SER A 255 -6.51 20.42 5.68
CA SER A 255 -5.28 21.24 5.58
C SER A 255 -4.51 21.01 4.26
N GLY A 256 -4.53 19.78 3.72
CA GLY A 256 -3.79 19.36 2.53
C GLY A 256 -4.36 19.85 1.19
N VAL A 257 -5.68 19.98 1.05
CA VAL A 257 -6.32 20.48 -0.19
C VAL A 257 -5.85 21.91 -0.50
N THR A 258 -5.74 22.75 0.53
CA THR A 258 -5.24 24.13 0.38
C THR A 258 -3.76 24.14 0.02
N LEU A 259 -2.98 23.19 0.53
CA LEU A 259 -1.54 23.09 0.29
C LEU A 259 -1.23 22.53 -1.11
N ARG A 260 -1.97 21.51 -1.58
CA ARG A 260 -1.87 20.96 -2.95
C ARG A 260 -2.11 22.05 -4.00
N LEU A 261 -3.16 22.86 -3.80
CA LEU A 261 -3.48 23.97 -4.69
C LEU A 261 -2.43 25.09 -4.61
N ARG A 262 -1.92 25.41 -3.42
CA ARG A 262 -0.89 26.45 -3.23
C ARG A 262 0.47 26.03 -3.81
N LEU A 263 0.90 24.79 -3.60
CA LEU A 263 2.16 24.28 -4.15
C LEU A 263 2.11 24.21 -5.68
N LYS A 264 1.04 23.65 -6.27
CA LYS A 264 0.88 23.64 -7.74
C LYS A 264 0.90 25.05 -8.35
N LYS A 265 0.31 26.02 -7.66
CA LYS A 265 0.21 27.41 -8.15
C LYS A 265 1.49 28.22 -7.92
N ALA A 266 2.24 27.94 -6.86
CA ALA A 266 3.46 28.67 -6.53
C ALA A 266 4.66 28.20 -7.35
N SER A 267 4.76 26.90 -7.66
CA SER A 267 5.91 26.40 -8.42
C SER A 267 5.77 26.61 -9.93
N GLY A 268 4.55 26.58 -10.49
CA GLY A 268 4.31 26.67 -11.95
C GLY A 268 5.14 25.68 -12.79
N GLY A 269 5.83 24.76 -12.13
CA GLY A 269 6.92 23.95 -12.63
C GLY A 269 6.56 22.48 -12.50
N ALA A 270 7.20 21.66 -13.33
CA ALA A 270 7.03 20.23 -13.29
C ALA A 270 7.43 19.67 -11.91
N PRO A 271 6.83 18.55 -11.48
CA PRO A 271 7.32 17.78 -10.34
C PRO A 271 8.85 17.57 -10.41
N PRO A 272 9.60 17.68 -9.30
CA PRO A 272 11.06 17.56 -9.32
C PRO A 272 11.58 16.27 -9.96
N CYS A 273 10.86 15.16 -9.81
CA CYS A 273 11.16 13.89 -10.46
C CYS A 273 11.07 13.95 -12.00
N LEU A 274 10.18 14.77 -12.57
CA LEU A 274 10.13 14.98 -14.02
C LEU A 274 11.29 15.82 -14.53
N ASP A 275 11.77 16.79 -13.75
CA ASP A 275 12.95 17.57 -14.12
C ASP A 275 14.22 16.71 -14.09
N LEU A 276 14.35 15.82 -13.10
CA LEU A 276 15.42 14.82 -13.09
C LEU A 276 15.29 13.84 -14.25
N LEU A 277 14.09 13.34 -14.54
CA LEU A 277 13.86 12.47 -15.69
C LEU A 277 14.23 13.17 -17.00
N ARG A 278 13.87 14.44 -17.17
CA ARG A 278 14.25 15.24 -18.34
C ARG A 278 15.77 15.29 -18.49
N ARG A 279 16.52 15.62 -17.43
CA ARG A 279 18.00 15.63 -17.47
C ARG A 279 18.58 14.25 -17.84
N HIS A 280 18.00 13.18 -17.30
CA HIS A 280 18.41 11.81 -17.63
C HIS A 280 18.15 11.49 -19.10
N VAL A 281 16.96 11.81 -19.60
CA VAL A 281 16.56 11.62 -21.00
C VAL A 281 17.43 12.46 -21.95
N ASP A 282 17.69 13.72 -21.64
CA ASP A 282 18.51 14.63 -22.45
C ASP A 282 19.95 14.10 -22.61
N GLY A 283 20.52 13.54 -21.52
CA GLY A 283 21.83 12.90 -21.56
C GLY A 283 21.89 11.78 -22.61
N PHE A 284 20.91 10.88 -22.59
CA PHE A 284 20.84 9.77 -23.54
C PHE A 284 20.40 10.19 -24.95
N SER A 285 19.57 11.22 -25.07
CA SER A 285 19.09 11.76 -26.36
C SER A 285 20.25 12.24 -27.22
N SER A 286 21.25 12.88 -26.60
CA SER A 286 22.47 13.32 -27.29
C SER A 286 23.27 12.16 -27.91
N GLU A 287 23.24 10.99 -27.28
CA GLU A 287 23.96 9.80 -27.73
C GLU A 287 23.25 9.07 -28.89
N VAL A 288 21.93 9.22 -29.02
CA VAL A 288 21.15 8.63 -30.12
C VAL A 288 21.66 9.12 -31.48
N GLY A 289 22.06 10.39 -31.58
CA GLY A 289 22.62 10.98 -32.80
C GLY A 289 24.01 10.44 -33.17
N LEU A 290 24.69 9.78 -32.23
CA LEU A 290 26.06 9.28 -32.37
C LEU A 290 26.12 7.75 -32.52
N LEU A 291 24.97 7.08 -32.69
CA LEU A 291 24.92 5.63 -32.81
C LEU A 291 25.71 5.14 -34.02
N ALA A 292 26.60 4.17 -33.77
CA ALA A 292 27.30 3.44 -34.82
C ALA A 292 26.31 2.64 -35.69
N PRO A 293 26.68 2.31 -36.95
CA PRO A 293 25.82 1.50 -37.81
C PRO A 293 25.42 0.15 -37.19
N GLY A 294 24.17 -0.25 -37.44
CA GLY A 294 23.60 -1.52 -36.99
C GLY A 294 22.64 -1.39 -35.81
N ASN A 295 21.97 -2.50 -35.46
CA ASN A 295 20.94 -2.52 -34.43
C ASN A 295 21.49 -2.70 -33.00
N ALA A 296 22.61 -3.42 -32.85
CA ALA A 296 23.19 -3.73 -31.55
C ALA A 296 23.57 -2.49 -30.71
N PRO A 297 24.13 -1.40 -31.28
CA PRO A 297 24.38 -0.16 -30.53
C PRO A 297 23.11 0.45 -29.92
N ALA A 298 21.99 0.46 -30.67
CA ALA A 298 20.73 1.02 -30.21
C ALA A 298 20.12 0.19 -29.07
N GLU A 299 20.15 -1.15 -29.18
CA GLU A 299 19.73 -2.06 -28.11
C GLU A 299 20.57 -1.89 -26.84
N ARG A 300 21.90 -1.77 -26.97
CA ARG A 300 22.77 -1.49 -25.82
C ARG A 300 22.45 -0.15 -25.16
N LEU A 301 22.19 0.89 -25.95
CA LEU A 301 21.82 2.21 -25.44
C LEU A 301 20.49 2.15 -24.68
N PHE A 302 19.49 1.44 -25.22
CA PHE A 302 18.21 1.19 -24.55
C PHE A 302 18.38 0.48 -23.21
N CYS A 303 19.12 -0.64 -23.19
CA CYS A 303 19.37 -1.38 -21.95
C CYS A 303 20.10 -0.51 -20.91
N ARG A 304 21.07 0.31 -21.34
CA ARG A 304 21.78 1.22 -20.44
C ARG A 304 20.87 2.33 -19.92
N PHE A 305 19.99 2.89 -20.75
CA PHE A 305 19.01 3.89 -20.34
C PHE A 305 18.09 3.37 -19.24
N LEU A 306 17.50 2.18 -19.46
CA LEU A 306 16.65 1.53 -18.49
C LEU A 306 17.40 1.19 -17.21
N ARG A 307 18.55 0.51 -17.32
CA ARG A 307 19.36 0.14 -16.17
C ARG A 307 19.75 1.37 -15.37
N GLN A 308 20.17 2.47 -15.97
CA GLN A 308 20.55 3.66 -15.21
C GLN A 308 19.38 4.49 -14.68
N GLY A 309 18.17 4.35 -15.25
CA GLY A 309 17.05 5.25 -14.99
C GLY A 309 15.79 4.61 -14.41
N ILE A 310 15.75 3.31 -14.13
CA ILE A 310 14.49 2.62 -13.78
C ILE A 310 13.79 3.19 -12.54
N GLU A 311 14.53 3.53 -11.48
CA GLU A 311 13.94 4.11 -10.26
C GLU A 311 13.34 5.49 -10.55
N LEU A 312 14.04 6.30 -11.35
CA LEU A 312 13.61 7.62 -11.75
C LEU A 312 12.42 7.58 -12.71
N LEU A 313 12.39 6.62 -13.63
CA LEU A 313 11.28 6.35 -14.53
C LEU A 313 10.03 5.97 -13.74
N ALA A 314 10.15 5.06 -12.77
CA ALA A 314 9.06 4.68 -11.89
C ALA A 314 8.55 5.86 -11.06
N ALA A 315 9.46 6.61 -10.43
CA ALA A 315 9.10 7.78 -9.62
C ALA A 315 8.43 8.89 -10.44
N ALA A 316 8.95 9.17 -11.63
CA ALA A 316 8.34 10.14 -12.53
C ALA A 316 6.95 9.69 -13.02
N ALA A 317 6.78 8.41 -13.35
CA ALA A 317 5.48 7.86 -13.76
C ALA A 317 4.44 7.94 -12.64
N LEU A 318 4.86 7.72 -11.39
CA LEU A 318 3.99 7.84 -10.22
C LEU A 318 3.59 9.28 -9.89
N ALA A 319 4.47 10.24 -10.17
CA ALA A 319 4.16 11.64 -9.94
C ALA A 319 3.32 12.24 -11.07
N ASP A 320 3.61 11.87 -12.33
CA ASP A 320 2.94 12.37 -13.54
C ASP A 320 3.20 11.42 -14.72
N ALA A 321 2.40 10.36 -14.84
CA ALA A 321 2.52 9.37 -15.91
C ALA A 321 2.45 9.99 -17.32
N PRO A 322 1.48 10.87 -17.66
CA PRO A 322 1.46 11.54 -18.95
C PRO A 322 2.74 12.35 -19.25
N GLY A 323 3.23 13.09 -18.26
CA GLY A 323 4.47 13.87 -18.38
C GLY A 323 5.70 12.98 -18.62
N ALA A 324 5.84 11.89 -17.85
CA ALA A 324 6.93 10.93 -17.99
C ALA A 324 6.88 10.22 -19.35
N LEU A 325 5.69 9.76 -19.77
CA LEU A 325 5.45 9.12 -21.07
C LEU A 325 5.86 10.06 -22.21
N SER A 326 5.38 11.31 -22.18
CA SER A 326 5.68 12.31 -23.21
C SER A 326 7.18 12.56 -23.32
N LEU A 327 7.87 12.75 -22.18
CA LEU A 327 9.32 12.98 -22.15
C LEU A 327 10.08 11.80 -22.77
N VAL A 328 9.81 10.58 -22.32
CA VAL A 328 10.51 9.38 -22.77
C VAL A 328 10.20 9.08 -24.25
N ALA A 329 8.94 9.23 -24.66
CA ALA A 329 8.52 8.98 -26.04
C ALA A 329 9.16 9.96 -27.03
N MET A 330 9.08 11.25 -26.74
CA MET A 330 9.47 12.30 -27.69
C MET A 330 10.98 12.50 -27.74
N HIS A 331 11.67 12.37 -26.61
CA HIS A 331 13.08 12.73 -26.51
C HIS A 331 14.02 11.52 -26.47
N PHE A 332 13.53 10.30 -26.26
CA PHE A 332 14.37 9.10 -26.25
C PHE A 332 13.88 7.99 -27.19
N THR A 333 12.76 7.32 -26.89
CA THR A 333 12.40 6.07 -27.62
C THR A 333 12.06 6.33 -29.09
N GLY A 334 11.35 7.42 -29.40
CA GLY A 334 11.08 7.84 -30.77
C GLY A 334 12.36 8.10 -31.57
N PRO A 335 13.23 9.03 -31.15
CA PRO A 335 14.53 9.26 -31.78
C PRO A 335 15.39 7.99 -31.91
N LEU A 336 15.43 7.15 -30.88
CA LEU A 336 16.22 5.92 -30.84
C LEU A 336 15.76 4.93 -31.93
N VAL A 337 14.46 4.67 -32.02
CA VAL A 337 13.88 3.81 -33.05
C VAL A 337 14.12 4.38 -34.45
N GLN A 338 13.96 5.69 -34.62
CA GLN A 338 14.23 6.35 -35.91
C GLN A 338 15.70 6.24 -36.32
N ALA A 339 16.63 6.38 -35.37
CA ALA A 339 18.06 6.22 -35.62
C ALA A 339 18.40 4.78 -36.01
N ALA A 340 17.87 3.79 -35.28
CA ALA A 340 18.08 2.37 -35.59
C ALA A 340 17.55 2.00 -36.99
N ARG A 341 16.35 2.50 -37.36
CA ARG A 341 15.71 2.25 -38.67
C ARG A 341 16.57 2.69 -39.87
N LYS A 342 17.48 3.66 -39.70
CA LYS A 342 18.42 4.07 -40.76
C LYS A 342 19.35 2.94 -41.20
N PHE A 343 19.58 1.95 -40.33
CA PHE A 343 20.45 0.80 -40.58
C PHE A 343 19.68 -0.51 -40.84
N GLY A 344 18.34 -0.45 -40.82
CA GLY A 344 17.45 -1.60 -41.04
C GLY A 344 16.33 -1.69 -39.99
N PRO A 345 15.27 -2.49 -40.24
CA PRO A 345 14.22 -2.70 -39.27
C PRO A 345 14.76 -3.39 -38.01
N CYS A 346 14.30 -2.95 -36.83
CA CYS A 346 14.67 -3.53 -35.54
C CYS A 346 13.40 -3.79 -34.69
N PRO A 347 12.65 -4.86 -35.00
CA PRO A 347 11.36 -5.12 -34.35
C PRO A 347 11.48 -5.44 -32.86
N SER A 348 12.61 -5.98 -32.40
CA SER A 348 12.88 -6.20 -30.97
C SER A 348 12.92 -4.88 -30.21
N LEU A 349 13.73 -3.93 -30.66
CA LEU A 349 13.87 -2.62 -30.03
C LEU A 349 12.55 -1.84 -30.04
N GLU A 350 11.82 -1.90 -31.15
CA GLU A 350 10.50 -1.26 -31.26
C GLU A 350 9.50 -1.83 -30.26
N ARG A 351 9.41 -3.16 -30.14
CA ARG A 351 8.54 -3.81 -29.14
C ARG A 351 8.94 -3.44 -27.72
N ARG A 352 10.23 -3.43 -27.39
CA ARG A 352 10.72 -3.06 -26.05
C ARG A 352 10.49 -1.58 -25.73
N CYS A 353 10.66 -0.69 -26.70
CA CYS A 353 10.29 0.72 -26.55
C CYS A 353 8.79 0.90 -26.31
N GLN A 354 7.95 0.19 -27.05
CA GLN A 354 6.50 0.21 -26.84
C GLN A 354 6.10 -0.40 -25.49
N ALA A 355 6.74 -1.50 -25.09
CA ALA A 355 6.53 -2.13 -23.80
C ALA A 355 6.86 -1.17 -22.66
N LEU A 356 8.00 -0.47 -22.71
CA LEU A 356 8.37 0.56 -21.75
C LEU A 356 7.30 1.65 -21.65
N LEU A 357 6.87 2.22 -22.78
CA LEU A 357 5.87 3.30 -22.78
C LEU A 357 4.53 2.82 -22.18
N ARG A 358 4.07 1.62 -22.54
CA ARG A 358 2.88 1.02 -21.92
C ARG A 358 3.07 0.81 -20.42
N SER A 359 4.22 0.28 -20.02
CA SER A 359 4.55 0.04 -18.62
C SER A 359 4.47 1.34 -17.82
N LEU A 360 5.06 2.44 -18.33
CA LEU A 360 5.02 3.76 -17.68
C LEU A 360 3.59 4.29 -17.50
N SER A 361 2.69 4.06 -18.45
CA SER A 361 1.28 4.45 -18.31
C SER A 361 0.50 3.60 -17.30
N GLU A 362 0.87 2.33 -17.13
CA GLU A 362 0.18 1.39 -16.23
C GLU A 362 0.67 1.46 -14.77
N VAL A 363 1.80 2.12 -14.50
CA VAL A 363 2.42 2.16 -13.17
C VAL A 363 1.47 2.66 -12.06
N PRO A 364 0.75 3.78 -12.22
CA PRO A 364 -0.17 4.26 -11.19
C PRO A 364 -1.30 3.26 -10.91
N GLU A 365 -1.93 2.71 -11.95
CA GLU A 365 -3.04 1.76 -11.82
C GLU A 365 -2.61 0.47 -11.13
N LYS A 366 -1.41 -0.04 -11.43
CA LYS A 366 -0.87 -1.24 -10.77
C LYS A 366 -0.57 -1.00 -9.29
N LEU A 367 -0.01 0.15 -8.94
CA LEU A 367 0.21 0.51 -7.54
C LEU A 367 -1.10 0.60 -6.79
N ASP A 368 -2.09 1.28 -7.36
CA ASP A 368 -3.41 1.43 -6.73
C ASP A 368 -4.09 0.07 -6.55
N SER A 369 -4.06 -0.79 -7.56
CA SER A 369 -4.59 -2.15 -7.46
C SER A 369 -3.90 -2.96 -6.36
N PHE A 370 -2.57 -2.89 -6.26
CA PHE A 370 -1.80 -3.55 -5.21
C PHE A 370 -2.17 -3.03 -3.81
N LEU A 371 -2.21 -1.71 -3.61
CA LEU A 371 -2.53 -1.12 -2.31
C LEU A 371 -3.99 -1.37 -1.90
N SER A 372 -4.93 -1.36 -2.85
CA SER A 372 -6.33 -1.72 -2.57
C SER A 372 -6.45 -3.19 -2.16
N SER A 373 -5.79 -4.10 -2.87
CA SER A 373 -5.78 -5.53 -2.51
C SER A 373 -5.18 -5.78 -1.12
N LEU A 374 -4.13 -5.04 -0.76
CA LEU A 374 -3.56 -5.07 0.58
C LEU A 374 -4.58 -4.65 1.65
N GLN A 375 -5.23 -3.49 1.44
CA GLN A 375 -6.22 -2.92 2.36
C GLN A 375 -7.42 -3.83 2.54
N GLU A 376 -7.92 -4.43 1.46
CA GLU A 376 -9.00 -5.42 1.50
C GLU A 376 -8.61 -6.64 2.33
N GLY A 377 -7.43 -7.22 2.09
CA GLY A 377 -6.98 -8.38 2.87
C GLY A 377 -6.76 -8.06 4.36
N LEU A 378 -6.34 -6.82 4.68
CA LEU A 378 -6.27 -6.37 6.08
C LEU A 378 -7.64 -6.18 6.72
N ALA A 379 -8.62 -5.65 5.97
CA ALA A 379 -10.00 -5.55 6.44
C ALA A 379 -10.63 -6.94 6.65
N ASP A 380 -10.31 -7.89 5.78
CA ASP A 380 -10.73 -9.29 5.91
C ASP A 380 -10.13 -9.95 7.14
N ARG A 381 -8.84 -9.72 7.41
CA ARG A 381 -8.18 -10.18 8.64
C ARG A 381 -8.82 -9.57 9.89
N GLU A 382 -8.98 -8.24 9.93
CA GLU A 382 -9.63 -7.56 11.05
C GLU A 382 -11.04 -8.13 11.30
N ALA A 383 -11.77 -8.47 10.23
CA ALA A 383 -13.05 -9.13 10.33
C ALA A 383 -12.94 -10.58 10.84
N ALA A 384 -11.95 -11.36 10.38
CA ALA A 384 -11.77 -12.77 10.72
C ALA A 384 -11.31 -13.00 12.17
N GLU A 385 -10.45 -12.13 12.71
CA GLU A 385 -9.96 -12.21 14.10
C GLU A 385 -11.10 -12.07 15.14
N TRP A 386 -12.21 -11.46 14.75
CA TRP A 386 -13.36 -11.31 15.63
C TRP A 386 -14.18 -12.60 15.71
N ARG A 387 -13.87 -13.48 16.67
CA ARG A 387 -14.64 -14.70 16.97
C ARG A 387 -15.77 -14.49 17.99
N GLY A 388 -16.35 -13.29 18.05
CA GLY A 388 -17.35 -12.94 19.05
C GLY A 388 -16.87 -13.18 20.50
N CYS A 389 -17.77 -13.06 21.47
CA CYS A 389 -17.49 -13.43 22.86
C CYS A 389 -17.79 -14.92 23.14
N ASP A 390 -18.10 -15.73 22.13
CA ASP A 390 -19.03 -16.85 22.31
C ASP A 390 -18.42 -18.26 22.18
N GLU A 391 -17.12 -18.43 21.89
CA GLU A 391 -16.60 -19.78 21.61
C GLU A 391 -15.65 -20.38 22.66
N THR A 392 -15.27 -19.66 23.72
CA THR A 392 -14.19 -20.14 24.62
C THR A 392 -14.50 -20.25 26.10
N LYS A 393 -15.76 -20.07 26.54
CA LYS A 393 -16.13 -20.33 27.95
C LYS A 393 -17.33 -21.27 28.07
N GLY A 394 -17.11 -22.55 27.78
CA GLY A 394 -18.06 -23.60 28.13
C GLY A 394 -17.59 -25.02 27.85
N GLY A 395 -16.80 -25.21 26.78
CA GLY A 395 -16.19 -26.50 26.47
C GLY A 395 -14.84 -26.67 27.14
N VAL A 396 -14.81 -26.81 28.47
CA VAL A 396 -13.75 -27.64 29.07
C VAL A 396 -13.93 -28.99 28.40
N SER A 397 -13.07 -29.32 27.44
CA SER A 397 -12.95 -30.67 26.94
C SER A 397 -12.53 -31.51 28.13
N THR A 398 -13.51 -32.02 28.89
CA THR A 398 -13.34 -33.17 29.76
C THR A 398 -12.84 -34.25 28.83
N THR A 399 -11.51 -34.32 28.76
CA THR A 399 -10.79 -35.43 28.21
C THR A 399 -11.12 -36.55 29.18
N GLU A 400 -12.24 -37.23 28.94
CA GLU A 400 -12.51 -38.51 29.54
C GLU A 400 -11.27 -39.35 29.25
N MET A 401 -10.50 -39.62 30.29
CA MET A 401 -9.50 -40.67 30.31
C MET A 401 -10.24 -42.00 30.12
N ASN A 402 -10.66 -42.30 28.90
CA ASN A 402 -11.22 -43.58 28.56
C ASN A 402 -10.06 -44.53 28.25
N ASN A 403 -9.68 -45.25 29.30
CA ASN A 403 -8.67 -46.28 29.29
C ASN A 403 -9.28 -47.50 28.58
N GLY A 404 -8.92 -47.74 27.32
CA GLY A 404 -9.46 -48.86 26.54
C GLY A 404 -8.58 -49.25 25.36
N ASN A 405 -7.83 -50.34 25.55
CA ASN A 405 -7.18 -51.15 24.50
C ASN A 405 -8.06 -51.32 23.25
N ALA A 406 -7.51 -51.04 22.06
CA ALA A 406 -7.62 -51.93 20.90
C ALA A 406 -6.71 -51.46 19.75
N THR A 407 -5.88 -52.41 19.31
CA THR A 407 -5.19 -52.49 18.02
C THR A 407 -6.13 -52.36 16.82
N HIS A 408 -5.75 -51.59 15.79
CA HIS A 408 -5.57 -52.08 14.41
C HIS A 408 -5.12 -50.97 13.44
N ASP A 409 -4.22 -51.38 12.54
CA ASP A 409 -3.69 -50.67 11.37
C ASP A 409 -4.75 -50.06 10.44
N ALA A 410 -4.49 -48.85 9.95
CA ALA A 410 -4.86 -48.43 8.59
C ALA A 410 -4.03 -47.21 8.15
N LEU A 411 -3.40 -47.32 6.97
CA LEU A 411 -2.67 -46.26 6.27
C LEU A 411 -3.60 -45.09 5.86
N PRO A 412 -3.08 -43.84 5.81
CA PRO A 412 -3.81 -42.73 5.24
C PRO A 412 -3.67 -42.66 3.70
N THR A 413 -4.81 -42.56 3.03
CA THR A 413 -4.96 -42.17 1.62
C THR A 413 -4.73 -40.66 1.45
N PRO A 414 -4.12 -40.21 0.34
CA PRO A 414 -3.91 -38.78 0.07
C PRO A 414 -5.19 -38.09 -0.45
N PRO A 415 -5.37 -36.77 -0.21
CA PRO A 415 -6.50 -36.00 -0.71
C PRO A 415 -6.37 -35.68 -2.22
N PRO A 416 -7.50 -35.50 -2.93
CA PRO A 416 -7.51 -35.26 -4.37
C PRO A 416 -7.11 -33.82 -4.73
N THR A 417 -6.22 -33.73 -5.72
CA THR A 417 -5.75 -32.51 -6.39
C THR A 417 -6.92 -31.80 -7.09
N ARG A 418 -7.21 -30.55 -6.71
CA ARG A 418 -8.11 -29.67 -7.47
C ARG A 418 -7.36 -29.11 -8.69
N GLN A 419 -7.80 -29.50 -9.88
CA GLN A 419 -7.42 -28.87 -11.14
C GLN A 419 -8.28 -27.63 -11.38
N CYS A 420 -7.65 -26.48 -11.62
CA CYS A 420 -8.30 -25.29 -12.18
C CYS A 420 -8.45 -25.46 -13.70
N PRO A 421 -9.63 -25.24 -14.30
CA PRO A 421 -9.73 -25.14 -15.75
C PRO A 421 -9.43 -23.71 -16.22
N PHE A 422 -8.37 -23.59 -17.01
CA PHE A 422 -8.13 -22.50 -17.95
C PHE A 422 -8.88 -22.83 -19.26
N ALA A 423 -9.74 -21.93 -19.73
CA ALA A 423 -10.12 -21.74 -21.14
C ALA A 423 -10.95 -20.43 -21.22
N ALA A 424 -10.42 -19.34 -21.80
CA ALA A 424 -10.39 -19.05 -23.24
C ALA A 424 -11.79 -18.94 -23.88
N ALA A 425 -12.26 -17.70 -24.06
CA ALA A 425 -13.19 -17.35 -25.13
C ALA A 425 -13.00 -15.87 -25.51
N VAL A 426 -12.27 -15.66 -26.60
CA VAL A 426 -12.26 -14.43 -27.39
C VAL A 426 -13.34 -14.57 -28.45
N ALA A 427 -14.31 -13.65 -28.50
CA ALA A 427 -15.15 -13.46 -29.67
C ALA A 427 -15.59 -12.00 -29.80
N ALA A 428 -15.42 -11.49 -31.01
CA ALA A 428 -15.55 -10.11 -31.43
C ALA A 428 -17.02 -9.65 -31.55
N ALA A 429 -17.25 -8.36 -31.29
CA ALA A 429 -18.42 -7.64 -31.78
C ALA A 429 -17.97 -6.28 -32.35
N ALA A 430 -18.36 -6.03 -33.60
CA ALA A 430 -18.09 -4.84 -34.39
C ALA A 430 -18.92 -3.61 -33.91
N PRO A 431 -18.51 -2.38 -34.27
CA PRO A 431 -19.14 -1.17 -33.74
C PRO A 431 -20.40 -0.78 -34.51
N GLY A 432 -21.50 -0.56 -33.79
CA GLY A 432 -22.69 0.13 -34.27
C GLY A 432 -22.53 1.65 -34.13
N THR A 433 -22.76 2.37 -35.23
CA THR A 433 -22.88 3.84 -35.30
C THR A 433 -24.12 4.34 -34.54
N PRO A 434 -24.02 5.41 -33.73
CA PRO A 434 -25.21 6.13 -33.30
C PRO A 434 -25.54 7.28 -34.25
N GLU A 435 -26.80 7.31 -34.66
CA GLU A 435 -27.48 8.35 -35.42
C GLU A 435 -27.70 9.58 -34.52
N VAL A 436 -27.40 10.77 -35.04
CA VAL A 436 -27.51 12.04 -34.32
C VAL A 436 -28.94 12.54 -34.40
N GLU A 437 -29.69 12.45 -33.30
CA GLU A 437 -31.02 13.04 -33.15
C GLU A 437 -30.93 14.43 -32.52
N MET A 438 -31.53 15.43 -33.18
CA MET A 438 -31.55 16.83 -32.73
C MET A 438 -32.52 17.05 -31.55
N PRO A 439 -32.16 17.90 -30.56
CA PRO A 439 -33.00 18.11 -29.37
C PRO A 439 -34.16 19.07 -29.62
N GLN A 440 -35.36 18.67 -29.18
CA GLN A 440 -36.52 19.55 -28.98
C GLN A 440 -36.43 20.33 -27.65
N PRO A 441 -37.03 21.53 -27.57
CA PRO A 441 -36.98 22.37 -26.36
C PRO A 441 -37.87 21.83 -25.22
N PRO A 442 -37.48 22.04 -23.95
CA PRO A 442 -38.17 21.45 -22.80
C PRO A 442 -39.48 22.19 -22.44
N PRO A 443 -40.51 21.46 -21.97
CA PRO A 443 -41.71 22.06 -21.38
C PRO A 443 -41.45 22.58 -19.95
N PRO A 444 -42.28 23.53 -19.46
CA PRO A 444 -42.08 24.19 -18.18
C PRO A 444 -42.30 23.26 -16.97
N PRO A 445 -41.58 23.50 -15.85
CA PRO A 445 -41.56 22.59 -14.70
C PRO A 445 -42.87 22.63 -13.91
N LYS A 446 -43.42 21.44 -13.62
CA LYS A 446 -44.44 21.24 -12.59
C LYS A 446 -43.77 21.13 -11.21
N PRO A 447 -44.45 21.55 -10.13
CA PRO A 447 -43.91 21.43 -8.77
C PRO A 447 -43.71 19.96 -8.40
N VAL A 448 -42.46 19.64 -8.01
CA VAL A 448 -42.02 18.30 -7.61
C VAL A 448 -42.15 18.16 -6.10
N GLU A 449 -43.01 17.24 -5.65
CA GLU A 449 -42.91 16.65 -4.31
C GLU A 449 -41.65 15.76 -4.24
N PRO A 450 -40.95 15.69 -3.10
CA PRO A 450 -39.68 14.97 -3.01
C PRO A 450 -39.85 13.45 -3.19
N ALA A 451 -39.43 12.95 -4.35
CA ALA A 451 -39.46 11.54 -4.76
C ALA A 451 -38.64 10.57 -3.87
N HIS A 452 -37.78 11.09 -2.98
CA HIS A 452 -36.88 10.29 -2.17
C HIS A 452 -37.58 9.43 -1.11
N ALA A 453 -38.75 9.82 -0.61
CA ALA A 453 -39.46 9.04 0.40
C ALA A 453 -40.15 7.77 -0.15
N LEU A 454 -40.42 7.73 -1.46
CA LEU A 454 -41.11 6.59 -2.09
C LEU A 454 -40.13 5.52 -2.63
N GLN A 455 -38.92 5.92 -3.05
CA GLN A 455 -37.87 4.96 -3.44
C GLN A 455 -37.38 4.10 -2.26
N ILE A 456 -37.19 4.71 -1.08
CA ILE A 456 -36.76 4.00 0.13
C ILE A 456 -37.78 2.93 0.54
N ARG A 457 -39.09 3.23 0.43
CA ARG A 457 -40.15 2.24 0.72
C ARG A 457 -40.19 1.09 -0.29
N SER A 458 -39.82 1.33 -1.54
CA SER A 458 -39.80 0.27 -2.58
C SER A 458 -38.65 -0.70 -2.39
N GLU A 459 -37.47 -0.20 -2.00
CA GLU A 459 -36.29 -1.04 -1.71
C GLU A 459 -36.48 -1.83 -0.40
N GLU A 460 -37.11 -1.21 0.61
CA GLU A 460 -37.44 -1.84 1.88
C GLU A 460 -38.40 -3.04 1.70
N SER A 461 -39.34 -2.93 0.76
CA SER A 461 -40.28 -4.00 0.44
C SER A 461 -39.65 -5.13 -0.39
N GLN A 462 -38.63 -4.83 -1.19
CA GLN A 462 -37.87 -5.82 -1.96
C GLN A 462 -36.90 -6.62 -1.08
N LEU A 463 -36.22 -5.97 -0.12
CA LEU A 463 -35.36 -6.65 0.85
C LEU A 463 -36.14 -7.58 1.79
N LYS A 464 -37.39 -7.24 2.13
CA LYS A 464 -38.27 -8.10 2.95
C LYS A 464 -38.75 -9.35 2.20
N GLN A 465 -38.85 -9.30 0.86
CA GLN A 465 -39.36 -10.41 0.03
C GLN A 465 -38.28 -11.33 -0.55
N GLN A 466 -37.00 -11.03 -0.40
CA GLN A 466 -35.94 -11.95 -0.82
C GLN A 466 -35.98 -13.27 -0.01
N PRO A 467 -35.96 -14.44 -0.67
CA PRO A 467 -36.02 -15.74 -0.02
C PRO A 467 -34.81 -15.95 0.90
N LEU A 468 -35.05 -16.54 2.08
CA LEU A 468 -34.06 -16.78 3.15
C LEU A 468 -32.73 -17.39 2.65
N ARG A 469 -32.75 -18.23 1.60
CA ARG A 469 -31.54 -18.85 1.02
C ARG A 469 -30.58 -17.91 0.30
N GLN A 470 -30.99 -16.68 -0.05
CA GLN A 470 -30.05 -15.66 -0.57
C GLN A 470 -29.38 -14.85 0.54
N ARG A 471 -29.85 -14.96 1.81
CA ARG A 471 -29.36 -14.16 2.94
C ARG A 471 -28.13 -14.75 3.62
N ASP A 472 -27.91 -16.06 3.53
CA ASP A 472 -26.70 -16.73 4.05
C ASP A 472 -25.42 -16.28 3.31
N LYS A 473 -25.56 -15.76 2.07
CA LYS A 473 -24.46 -15.18 1.29
C LYS A 473 -24.14 -13.73 1.66
N TYR A 474 -24.95 -13.09 2.50
CA TYR A 474 -24.73 -11.68 2.83
C TYR A 474 -23.52 -11.49 3.75
N GLN A 475 -23.19 -12.49 4.58
CA GLN A 475 -21.99 -12.46 5.41
C GLN A 475 -20.69 -12.41 4.57
N ASP A 476 -20.77 -12.84 3.31
CA ASP A 476 -19.66 -12.79 2.36
C ASP A 476 -19.59 -11.46 1.59
N THR A 477 -20.58 -10.57 1.76
CA THR A 477 -20.61 -9.28 1.05
C THR A 477 -19.60 -8.31 1.63
N GLU A 478 -19.05 -7.45 0.78
CA GLU A 478 -18.09 -6.41 1.14
C GLU A 478 -18.68 -5.44 2.18
N ASP A 479 -19.93 -5.04 2.01
CA ASP A 479 -20.66 -4.16 2.94
C ASP A 479 -20.74 -4.75 4.35
N TRP A 480 -20.99 -6.06 4.46
CA TRP A 480 -21.00 -6.75 5.74
C TRP A 480 -19.63 -6.76 6.40
N ARG A 481 -18.57 -7.05 5.63
CA ARG A 481 -17.19 -7.03 6.12
C ARG A 481 -16.79 -5.64 6.60
N LYS A 482 -17.16 -4.58 5.87
CA LYS A 482 -16.96 -3.17 6.27
C LYS A 482 -17.69 -2.82 7.57
N LEU A 483 -18.97 -3.18 7.67
CA LEU A 483 -19.75 -2.95 8.90
C LEU A 483 -19.14 -3.70 10.08
N ARG A 484 -18.75 -4.96 9.88
CA ARG A 484 -18.09 -5.78 10.90
C ARG A 484 -16.78 -5.16 11.36
N ALA A 485 -15.86 -4.83 10.45
CA ALA A 485 -14.60 -4.17 10.75
C ALA A 485 -14.82 -2.85 11.53
N PHE A 486 -15.80 -2.04 11.12
CA PHE A 486 -16.16 -0.82 11.84
C PHE A 486 -16.62 -1.07 13.27
N CYS A 487 -17.53 -2.04 13.47
CA CYS A 487 -18.02 -2.41 14.79
C CYS A 487 -16.89 -2.85 15.73
N ILE A 488 -15.93 -3.62 15.20
CA ILE A 488 -14.76 -4.10 15.94
C ILE A 488 -13.88 -2.92 16.35
N ARG A 489 -13.53 -2.07 15.38
CA ARG A 489 -12.66 -0.90 15.59
C ARG A 489 -13.24 0.08 16.60
N ALA A 490 -14.56 0.30 16.55
CA ALA A 490 -15.27 1.17 17.49
C ALA A 490 -15.65 0.47 18.81
N ARG A 491 -15.21 -0.79 19.01
CA ARG A 491 -15.45 -1.63 20.18
C ARG A 491 -16.94 -1.77 20.52
N PHE A 492 -17.79 -1.95 19.52
CA PHE A 492 -19.18 -2.33 19.73
C PHE A 492 -19.32 -3.84 19.93
N CYS A 493 -20.16 -4.25 20.88
CA CYS A 493 -20.55 -5.63 21.08
C CYS A 493 -21.70 -5.93 20.11
N VAL A 494 -21.39 -6.51 18.95
CA VAL A 494 -22.39 -6.72 17.88
C VAL A 494 -22.46 -8.19 17.54
N ASN A 495 -23.57 -8.85 17.84
CA ASN A 495 -23.78 -10.22 17.34
C ASN A 495 -24.04 -10.17 15.83
N PHE A 496 -23.11 -10.74 15.06
CA PHE A 496 -23.19 -10.83 13.61
C PHE A 496 -24.05 -12.02 13.13
N ASN A 497 -24.42 -12.96 14.01
CA ASN A 497 -25.44 -13.96 13.71
C ASN A 497 -26.82 -13.35 13.95
N ARG A 498 -27.49 -13.01 12.84
CA ARG A 498 -28.78 -12.32 12.81
C ARG A 498 -29.94 -13.10 13.47
N ASP A 499 -29.76 -14.40 13.67
CA ASP A 499 -30.85 -15.34 13.98
C ASP A 499 -30.66 -16.12 15.30
N SER A 500 -29.68 -15.80 16.15
CA SER A 500 -29.69 -16.37 17.50
C SER A 500 -30.79 -15.67 18.32
N GLU A 501 -31.91 -16.36 18.54
CA GLU A 501 -32.93 -15.95 19.52
C GLU A 501 -32.36 -15.83 20.95
N ASP A 502 -31.14 -16.33 21.17
CA ASP A 502 -30.40 -16.28 22.42
C ASP A 502 -29.64 -14.96 22.66
N VAL A 503 -29.34 -14.72 23.94
CA VAL A 503 -28.66 -13.55 24.50
C VAL A 503 -27.36 -13.25 23.73
N ARG A 504 -27.28 -12.08 23.08
CA ARG A 504 -26.21 -11.64 22.14
C ARG A 504 -24.83 -11.48 22.79
N CYS A 505 -24.82 -11.28 24.09
CA CYS A 505 -23.63 -11.27 24.94
C CYS A 505 -24.09 -11.71 26.32
N THR A 506 -23.65 -12.90 26.74
CA THR A 506 -24.01 -13.49 28.04
C THR A 506 -23.23 -12.84 29.19
N LEU A 507 -22.18 -12.08 28.88
CA LEU A 507 -21.42 -11.35 29.87
C LEU A 507 -22.21 -10.14 30.38
N PRO A 508 -22.18 -9.88 31.70
CA PRO A 508 -22.67 -8.64 32.25
C PRO A 508 -22.07 -7.40 31.57
N ALA A 509 -22.78 -6.28 31.52
CA ALA A 509 -22.39 -5.12 30.71
C ALA A 509 -21.12 -4.44 31.25
N ASP A 510 -20.87 -4.59 32.55
CA ASP A 510 -19.67 -4.21 33.29
C ASP A 510 -18.50 -5.20 33.09
N GLN A 511 -18.75 -6.40 32.55
CA GLN A 511 -17.76 -7.44 32.29
C GLN A 511 -17.45 -7.61 30.79
N CYS A 512 -18.31 -7.09 29.91
CA CYS A 512 -18.06 -7.02 28.48
C CYS A 512 -17.19 -5.81 28.18
N GLY A 513 -15.97 -6.02 27.67
CA GLY A 513 -15.04 -4.93 27.28
C GLY A 513 -15.48 -4.14 26.04
N TYR A 514 -16.74 -4.24 25.62
CA TYR A 514 -17.32 -3.67 24.40
C TYR A 514 -18.63 -2.93 24.70
N LYS A 515 -18.94 -1.90 23.92
CA LYS A 515 -20.16 -1.09 24.04
C LYS A 515 -21.38 -1.85 23.52
N HIS A 516 -22.39 -2.03 24.37
CA HIS A 516 -23.69 -2.59 23.98
C HIS A 516 -24.60 -1.50 23.38
N ALA A 517 -24.28 -1.07 22.16
CA ALA A 517 -25.05 -0.10 21.42
C ALA A 517 -25.12 -0.48 19.95
N CYS A 518 -26.12 0.03 19.23
CA CYS A 518 -26.15 -0.10 17.78
C CYS A 518 -24.96 0.66 17.17
N ALA A 519 -24.07 -0.04 16.47
CA ALA A 519 -22.89 0.58 15.84
C ALA A 519 -23.23 1.67 14.82
N ILE A 520 -24.46 1.67 14.29
CA ILE A 520 -24.87 2.58 13.23
C ILE A 520 -25.49 3.87 13.78
N CYS A 521 -26.48 3.76 14.66
CA CYS A 521 -27.18 4.94 15.21
C CYS A 521 -26.74 5.30 16.63
N GLY A 522 -25.87 4.51 17.26
CA GLY A 522 -25.41 4.73 18.63
C GLY A 522 -26.48 4.47 19.71
N ALA A 523 -27.65 3.93 19.37
CA ALA A 523 -28.69 3.65 20.34
C ALA A 523 -28.20 2.62 21.36
N GLU A 524 -28.09 3.03 22.62
CA GLU A 524 -27.69 2.20 23.76
C GLU A 524 -28.87 1.36 24.25
N ASP A 525 -28.60 0.10 24.61
CA ASP A 525 -29.58 -0.72 25.32
C ASP A 525 -29.72 -0.24 26.76
N ARG A 526 -30.82 0.46 27.06
CA ARG A 526 -31.09 1.01 28.40
C ARG A 526 -31.37 -0.06 29.47
N GLY A 527 -31.48 -1.34 29.10
CA GLY A 527 -31.91 -2.40 30.02
C GLY A 527 -30.81 -3.36 30.51
N GLY A 528 -29.55 -3.15 30.14
CA GLY A 528 -28.46 -4.05 30.55
C GLY A 528 -28.42 -5.40 29.81
N PRO A 529 -27.59 -6.35 30.28
CA PRO A 529 -27.41 -7.68 29.68
C PRO A 529 -28.74 -8.44 29.61
N GLY A 530 -29.15 -8.88 28.42
CA GLY A 530 -30.43 -9.57 28.20
C GLY A 530 -31.62 -8.66 27.82
N ALA A 531 -31.51 -7.33 27.90
CA ALA A 531 -32.52 -6.40 27.39
C ALA A 531 -32.44 -6.14 25.88
N GLN A 532 -31.56 -6.88 25.20
CA GLN A 532 -31.14 -6.70 23.81
C GLN A 532 -32.25 -6.86 22.77
N TYR A 533 -33.47 -7.22 23.17
CA TYR A 533 -34.59 -7.38 22.26
C TYR A 533 -35.26 -6.05 21.85
N LEU A 534 -34.91 -4.91 22.48
CA LEU A 534 -35.48 -3.60 22.13
C LEU A 534 -34.55 -2.72 21.29
N SER A 535 -33.22 -2.86 21.40
CA SER A 535 -32.30 -2.25 20.44
C SER A 535 -32.14 -3.14 19.21
N HIS A 536 -32.41 -2.58 18.03
CA HIS A 536 -32.12 -3.25 16.78
C HIS A 536 -30.60 -3.48 16.68
N GLY A 537 -30.15 -4.68 16.27
CA GLY A 537 -28.75 -4.86 15.91
C GLY A 537 -28.31 -3.83 14.86
N GLY A 538 -27.00 -3.60 14.68
CA GLY A 538 -26.48 -2.71 13.64
C GLY A 538 -27.15 -2.95 12.28
N TRP A 539 -27.40 -4.21 11.97
CA TRP A 539 -28.05 -4.64 10.73
C TRP A 539 -29.56 -4.33 10.60
N ASN A 540 -30.30 -4.31 11.70
CA ASN A 540 -31.73 -3.93 11.68
C ASN A 540 -31.91 -2.43 11.93
N CYS A 541 -30.82 -1.66 11.93
CA CYS A 541 -30.87 -0.22 12.06
C CYS A 541 -31.50 0.40 10.83
N LEU A 542 -32.53 1.22 11.04
CA LEU A 542 -33.15 2.01 9.97
C LEU A 542 -32.16 2.96 9.29
N GLN A 543 -31.03 3.26 9.95
CA GLN A 543 -29.96 4.10 9.41
C GLN A 543 -28.90 3.29 8.65
N LEU A 544 -28.99 1.96 8.60
CA LEU A 544 -28.02 1.12 7.88
C LEU A 544 -27.85 1.53 6.42
N PRO A 545 -28.92 1.77 5.61
CA PRO A 545 -28.74 2.19 4.22
C PRO A 545 -28.00 3.53 4.11
N ALA A 546 -28.33 4.51 4.96
CA ALA A 546 -27.65 5.81 4.98
C ALA A 546 -26.19 5.67 5.41
N TRP A 547 -25.91 4.80 6.37
CA TRP A 547 -24.56 4.48 6.81
C TRP A 547 -23.75 3.79 5.72
N LEU A 548 -24.32 2.80 5.04
CA LEU A 548 -23.70 2.13 3.89
C LEU A 548 -23.45 3.10 2.74
N MET A 549 -24.31 4.10 2.51
CA MET A 549 -24.01 5.13 1.52
C MET A 549 -22.92 6.12 1.97
N ALA A 550 -22.83 6.40 3.27
CA ALA A 550 -21.81 7.28 3.82
C ALA A 550 -20.42 6.62 3.96
N HIS A 551 -20.38 5.30 4.09
CA HIS A 551 -19.17 4.50 4.32
C HIS A 551 -18.85 3.56 3.15
N GLY A 552 -19.78 3.40 2.22
CA GLY A 552 -19.62 2.73 0.95
C GLY A 552 -19.57 3.80 -0.14
N THR A 553 -18.35 4.23 -0.47
CA THR A 553 -17.92 4.57 -1.84
C THR A 553 -16.49 5.10 -1.79
N SER A 554 -15.57 4.20 -2.14
CA SER A 554 -14.49 4.44 -3.08
C SER A 554 -14.09 3.09 -3.65
#